data_AF-A0A958DLB3-F1
#
_entry.id   AF-A0A958DLB3-F1
#
_cell.length_a   1.000
_cell.length_b   1.000
_cell.length_c   1.000
_cell.angle_alpha   90.00
_cell.angle_beta   90.00
_cell.angle_gamma   90.00
#
_symmetry.space_group_name_H-M   'P 1'
#
loop_
_entity.id
_entity.type
_entity.pdbx_description
1 polymer ?
#
loop_
_entity_poly.entity_id
_entity_poly.type
_entity_poly.pdbx_seq_one_letter_code
_entity_poly.pdbx_strand_id
1 'polypeptide(L)'
;MTLLEKAALVFHILRWRFTWSKRDLSYRPQEQVSEKFITAREAARKIPDGACVTSSGMAGNARCSAFFWAIREAFEKTGHPRNLTWMNVGAQ
;
A
#
# COMPACT_ATOMS: atom_id res chain seq x y z
N MET A 1 35.32 3.26 -9.89
CA MET A 1 34.04 3.42 -10.61
C MET A 1 34.30 3.91 -12.02
N THR A 2 33.90 3.14 -13.03
CA THR A 2 33.96 3.52 -14.44
C THR A 2 32.85 4.53 -14.80
N LEU A 3 32.97 5.20 -15.95
CA LEU A 3 31.92 6.11 -16.44
C LEU A 3 30.59 5.38 -16.66
N LEU A 4 30.64 4.13 -17.12
CA LEU A 4 29.46 3.29 -17.35
C LEU A 4 28.72 2.99 -16.03
N GLU A 5 29.46 2.66 -14.97
CA GLU A 5 28.89 2.41 -13.64
C GLU A 5 28.23 3.66 -13.05
N LYS A 6 28.84 4.84 -13.24
CA LYS A 6 28.23 6.12 -12.83
C LYS A 6 26.94 6.40 -13.57
N ALA A 7 26.92 6.20 -14.90
CA ALA A 7 25.72 6.40 -15.71
C ALA A 7 24.59 5.44 -15.31
N ALA A 8 24.91 4.16 -15.09
CA ALA A 8 23.95 3.16 -14.63
C ALA A 8 23.37 3.51 -13.26
N LEU A 9 24.20 4.00 -12.33
CA LEU A 9 23.75 4.44 -11.01
C LEU A 9 22.80 5.65 -11.10
N VAL A 10 23.16 6.66 -11.89
CA VAL A 10 22.30 7.83 -12.10
C VAL A 10 20.96 7.42 -12.70
N PHE A 11 20.97 6.56 -13.73
CA PHE A 11 19.74 6.04 -14.32
C PHE A 11 18.89 5.27 -13.30
N HIS A 12 19.50 4.43 -12.46
CA HIS A 12 18.82 3.69 -11.40
C HIS A 12 18.14 4.64 -10.40
N ILE A 13 18.84 5.67 -9.92
CA ILE A 13 18.30 6.67 -8.99
C ILE A 13 17.15 7.43 -9.64
N LEU A 14 17.30 7.86 -10.89
CA LEU A 14 16.25 8.55 -11.63
C LEU A 14 15.01 7.66 -11.76
N ARG A 15 15.16 6.43 -12.23
CA ARG A 15 14.06 5.47 -12.36
C ARG A 15 13.36 5.28 -11.01
N TRP A 16 14.11 5.00 -9.95
CA TRP A 16 13.57 4.86 -8.59
C TRP A 16 12.77 6.08 -8.17
N ARG A 17 13.32 7.29 -8.38
CA ARG A 17 12.68 8.55 -7.99
C ARG A 17 11.38 8.80 -8.77
N PHE A 18 11.34 8.45 -10.05
CA PHE A 18 10.15 8.56 -10.90
C PHE A 18 9.09 7.50 -10.53
N THR A 19 9.49 6.33 -10.03
CA THR A 19 8.55 5.27 -9.62
C THR A 19 8.19 5.28 -8.15
N TRP A 20 8.78 6.18 -7.33
CA TRP A 20 8.63 6.20 -5.87
C TRP A 20 7.16 6.26 -5.39
N SER A 21 6.31 6.98 -6.12
CA SER A 21 4.88 7.10 -5.80
C SER A 21 4.00 6.01 -6.42
N LYS A 22 4.56 5.16 -7.30
CA LYS A 22 3.81 4.11 -7.98
C LYS A 22 3.41 3.04 -6.96
N ARG A 23 2.11 2.76 -6.89
CA ARG A 23 1.53 1.76 -5.99
C ARG A 23 0.67 0.82 -6.82
N ASP A 24 1.04 -0.45 -6.89
CA ASP A 24 0.20 -1.46 -7.53
C ASP A 24 -0.73 -2.09 -6.49
N LEU A 25 -1.94 -1.57 -6.38
CA LEU A 25 -2.95 -2.03 -5.44
C LEU A 25 -3.81 -3.18 -6.01
N SER A 26 -3.60 -3.52 -7.28
CA SER A 26 -4.28 -4.59 -8.01
C SER A 26 -3.38 -5.80 -8.24
N TYR A 27 -2.15 -5.79 -7.71
CA TYR A 27 -1.21 -6.89 -7.88
C TYR A 27 -1.80 -8.20 -7.33
N ARG A 28 -1.76 -9.23 -8.18
CA ARG A 28 -2.10 -10.61 -7.83
C ARG A 28 -0.96 -11.50 -8.30
N PRO A 29 -0.45 -12.41 -7.44
CA PRO A 29 0.55 -13.38 -7.88
C PRO A 29 -0.02 -14.22 -9.03
N GLN A 30 0.83 -14.54 -10.02
CA GLN A 30 0.43 -15.31 -11.21
C GLN A 30 0.00 -16.74 -10.83
N GLU A 31 0.71 -17.33 -9.88
CA GLU A 31 0.39 -18.63 -9.32
C GLU A 31 -0.62 -18.46 -8.19
N GLN A 32 -1.64 -19.33 -8.16
CA GLN A 32 -2.60 -19.35 -7.08
C GLN A 32 -1.96 -19.98 -5.83
N VAL A 33 -1.38 -19.13 -4.98
CA VAL A 33 -0.77 -19.55 -3.72
C VAL A 33 -1.83 -20.03 -2.71
N SER A 34 -2.92 -19.26 -2.56
CA SER A 34 -4.08 -19.60 -1.71
C SER A 34 -5.24 -18.64 -1.98
N GLU A 35 -6.47 -19.07 -1.72
CA GLU A 35 -7.68 -18.23 -1.79
C GLU A 35 -7.66 -17.03 -0.83
N LYS A 36 -6.82 -17.08 0.21
CA LYS A 36 -6.64 -15.97 1.15
C LYS A 36 -5.87 -14.79 0.52
N PHE A 37 -5.13 -15.01 -0.57
CA PHE A 37 -4.43 -13.93 -1.27
C PHE A 37 -5.41 -13.14 -2.13
N ILE A 38 -5.70 -11.92 -1.69
CA ILE A 38 -6.51 -10.95 -2.41
C ILE A 38 -5.70 -9.67 -2.65
N THR A 39 -6.10 -8.90 -3.65
CA THR A 39 -5.54 -7.58 -3.93
C THR A 39 -5.88 -6.60 -2.81
N ALA A 40 -5.09 -5.53 -2.68
CA ALA A 40 -5.36 -4.49 -1.68
C ALA A 40 -6.73 -3.79 -1.93
N ARG A 41 -7.12 -3.64 -3.20
CA ARG A 41 -8.44 -3.11 -3.57
C ARG A 41 -9.59 -4.03 -3.18
N GLU A 42 -9.45 -5.33 -3.37
CA GLU A 42 -10.43 -6.31 -2.88
C GLU A 42 -10.55 -6.28 -1.36
N ALA A 43 -9.42 -6.15 -0.65
CA ALA A 43 -9.44 -6.01 0.81
C ALA A 43 -10.17 -4.74 1.27
N ALA A 44 -9.89 -3.58 0.67
CA ALA A 44 -10.56 -2.32 1.02
C ALA A 44 -12.09 -2.38 0.79
N ARG A 45 -12.54 -3.04 -0.29
CA ARG A 45 -13.98 -3.22 -0.58
C ARG A 45 -14.73 -4.07 0.44
N LYS A 46 -14.03 -4.84 1.28
CA LYS A 46 -14.65 -5.67 2.33
C LYS A 46 -14.93 -4.90 3.62
N ILE A 47 -14.43 -3.68 3.76
CA ILE A 47 -14.59 -2.86 4.96
C ILE A 47 -15.93 -2.12 4.86
N PRO A 48 -16.88 -2.33 5.77
CA PRO A 48 -18.13 -1.58 5.77
C PRO A 48 -17.93 -0.17 6.35
N ASP A 49 -18.86 0.73 6.03
CA ASP A 49 -18.97 2.02 6.72
C ASP A 49 -19.19 1.80 8.23
N GLY A 50 -18.64 2.69 9.05
CA GLY A 50 -18.79 2.60 10.51
C GLY A 50 -17.91 1.53 11.18
N ALA A 51 -17.08 0.79 10.43
CA ALA A 51 -16.25 -0.26 11.01
C ALA A 51 -15.27 0.30 12.05
N CYS A 52 -15.09 -0.46 13.13
CA CYS A 52 -13.99 -0.27 14.07
C CYS A 52 -12.79 -1.07 13.57
N VAL A 53 -11.71 -0.37 13.21
CA VAL A 53 -10.54 -0.94 12.53
C VAL A 53 -9.32 -0.80 13.42
N THR A 54 -8.47 -1.83 13.43
CA THR A 54 -7.15 -1.80 14.04
C THR A 54 -6.06 -2.01 13.00
N SER A 55 -4.89 -1.38 13.17
CA SER A 55 -3.74 -1.54 12.29
C SER A 55 -2.46 -1.90 13.02
N SER A 56 -1.60 -2.68 12.35
CA SER A 56 -0.29 -3.08 12.85
C SER A 56 0.80 -2.07 12.49
N GLY A 57 1.76 -1.88 13.37
CA GLY A 57 2.96 -1.09 13.13
C GLY A 57 3.33 -0.31 14.39
N MET A 58 4.59 0.10 14.50
CA MET A 58 5.06 0.93 15.61
C MET A 58 6.28 1.74 15.17
N ALA A 59 6.32 3.03 15.49
CA ALA A 59 7.42 3.93 15.14
C ALA A 59 7.84 3.84 13.66
N GLY A 60 6.87 3.86 12.75
CA GLY A 60 7.08 3.74 11.30
C GLY A 60 7.44 2.34 10.77
N ASN A 61 7.59 1.34 11.65
CA ASN A 61 7.91 -0.04 11.27
C ASN A 61 6.67 -0.93 11.18
N ALA A 62 6.74 -2.00 10.37
CA ALA A 62 5.68 -3.00 10.18
C ALA A 62 4.28 -2.42 9.81
N ARG A 63 4.27 -1.20 9.27
CA ARG A 63 3.06 -0.52 8.80
C ARG A 63 2.44 -1.28 7.63
N CYS A 64 1.14 -1.52 7.68
CA CYS A 64 0.37 -2.11 6.57
C CYS A 64 0.12 -1.08 5.43
N SER A 65 1.18 -0.54 4.82
CA SER A 65 1.11 0.56 3.85
C SER A 65 0.15 0.35 2.68
N ALA A 66 0.15 -0.85 2.08
CA ALA A 66 -0.75 -1.18 0.97
C ALA A 66 -2.23 -1.10 1.36
N PHE A 67 -2.57 -1.46 2.60
CA PHE A 67 -3.92 -1.37 3.15
C PHE A 67 -4.38 0.09 3.27
N PHE A 68 -3.54 0.97 3.82
CA PHE A 68 -3.84 2.41 3.92
C PHE A 68 -4.04 3.06 2.56
N TRP A 69 -3.18 2.74 1.60
CA TRP A 69 -3.30 3.28 0.25
C TRP A 69 -4.59 2.83 -0.43
N ALA A 70 -5.00 1.57 -0.23
CA ALA A 70 -6.24 1.05 -0.80
C ALA A 70 -7.50 1.65 -0.18
N ILE A 71 -7.54 1.85 1.15
CA ILE A 71 -8.66 2.54 1.80
C ILE A 71 -8.78 3.98 1.31
N ARG A 72 -7.65 4.70 1.27
CA ARG A 72 -7.62 6.07 0.76
C ARG A 72 -8.12 6.14 -0.68
N GLU A 73 -7.60 5.28 -1.55
CA GLU A 73 -8.00 5.26 -2.97
C GLU A 73 -9.49 4.91 -3.13
N ALA A 74 -10.01 3.97 -2.33
CA ALA A 74 -11.42 3.63 -2.33
C ALA A 74 -12.28 4.83 -1.92
N PHE A 75 -11.96 5.47 -0.79
CA PHE A 75 -12.69 6.63 -0.30
C PHE A 75 -12.64 7.82 -1.27
N GLU A 76 -11.46 8.13 -1.83
CA GLU A 76 -11.32 9.21 -2.83
C GLU A 76 -12.17 8.95 -4.09
N LYS A 77 -12.39 7.69 -4.47
CA LYS A 77 -13.16 7.32 -5.67
C LYS A 77 -14.66 7.19 -5.44
N THR A 78 -15.07 6.65 -4.29
CA THR A 78 -16.46 6.23 -4.07
C THR A 78 -17.11 6.94 -2.88
N GLY A 79 -16.33 7.61 -2.03
CA GLY A 79 -16.78 8.11 -0.73
C GLY A 79 -16.89 7.03 0.36
N HIS A 80 -16.45 5.80 0.08
CA HIS A 80 -16.54 4.65 0.98
C HIS A 80 -15.22 3.85 1.04
N PRO A 81 -14.86 3.24 2.19
CA PRO A 81 -15.61 3.23 3.44
C PRO A 81 -15.49 4.55 4.22
N ARG A 82 -16.54 4.94 4.95
CA ARG A 82 -16.59 6.19 5.75
C ARG A 82 -16.97 5.94 7.21
N ASN A 83 -16.83 6.98 8.04
CA ASN A 83 -17.18 6.95 9.47
C ASN A 83 -16.44 5.87 10.27
N LEU A 84 -15.19 5.57 9.91
CA LEU A 84 -14.39 4.55 10.58
C LEU A 84 -13.94 5.01 11.97
N THR A 85 -14.00 4.10 12.94
CA THR A 85 -13.28 4.26 14.21
C THR A 85 -11.94 3.57 14.09
N TRP A 86 -10.83 4.27 14.31
CA TRP A 86 -9.49 3.71 14.08
C TRP A 86 -8.68 3.59 15.36
N MET A 87 -8.16 2.39 15.62
CA MET A 87 -7.22 2.09 16.70
C MET A 87 -5.85 1.80 16.08
N ASN A 88 -4.80 2.48 16.57
CA ASN A 88 -3.42 2.22 16.17
C ASN A 88 -2.61 1.72 17.36
N VAL A 89 -1.65 0.84 17.09
CA VAL A 89 -0.63 0.47 18.07
C VAL A 89 0.53 1.45 17.90
N GLY A 90 0.92 2.12 19.00
CA GLY A 90 2.15 2.93 19.16
C GLY A 90 2.65 3.75 17.95
N ALA A 91 2.12 4.97 17.76
CA ALA A 91 2.70 6.02 16.90
C ALA A 91 3.14 5.53 15.50
N GLN A 92 2.18 5.03 14.73
CA GLN A 92 2.35 4.53 13.35
C GLN A 92 2.46 5.65 12.31
#